data_AF-A0AAD6ADN2-F1
#
_entry.id   AF-A0AAD6ADN2-F1
#
_cell.length_a   1.000
_cell.length_b   1.000
_cell.length_c   1.000
_cell.angle_alpha   90.00
_cell.angle_beta   90.00
_cell.angle_gamma   90.00
#
_symmetry.space_group_name_H-M   'P 1'
#
loop_
_entity.id
_entity.type
_entity.pdbx_description
1 polymer ?
#
loop_
_entity_poly.entity_id
_entity_poly.type
_entity_poly.pdbx_seq_one_letter_code
_entity_poly.pdbx_strand_id
1 'polypeptide(L)'
;MLFYMATSQLFLDIGDDKSIEEANKDLLQDDILEAPPTTQRSAIMNGDQLWTSPVPYVLDKGLEMNAKGLILKAFDQFRLKSCIDFKPKDSEEYYIHVQKLNGCYSYIGKVISNGQNISIGSYCDSISTIEHEFLHALGFYHEQSRSDRDDYVTIVNENIQEGSPVRLLVSDALRQRCFQHSTIITKDPKFQDVIGQRLEVSPKDALELNLLYKCKSTIAFQMQCSFPDETMYQMTSCSQSGLGWEMVTNVTGGPMSDHTNLPSGSGEQGEDAGYFMHVSTASGEEGDSAWLETHRMSLNREHHEQCLQFYYYHSGNMSDHLNIWIREFHDELDLKGTLRLMGQIDGDSTNYWKLHHVSLNATKHFQVEFDVRKGAGNSTGGFSIDDINLSEIECPHVTMQLDDFEQTLNSSSYGTTIYSPRQYSSGGNAYRVGVLLYNSFIGLFVQLVSGENDDRLEWPCTERQVTFKMLDQNTNIQLQMSNQFSITSDLSTSSNGSYVWDNPRLDGLPYVDDNDITALINGSALPIPQVGQVNIKYPPKELKEDPCSSRFKSSEPPRTTDDSMSGFSPGLLCSPVLTLLLAAILLIP
;
A
#
# COMPACT_ATOMS: atom_id res chain seq x y z
N MET A 1 4.73 1.69 -18.13
CA MET A 1 4.61 1.37 -16.69
C MET A 1 4.75 -0.14 -16.57
N LEU A 2 5.54 -0.63 -15.62
CA LEU A 2 5.65 -2.05 -15.33
C LEU A 2 4.68 -2.38 -14.22
N PHE A 3 3.91 -3.45 -14.41
CA PHE A 3 2.88 -3.87 -13.47
C PHE A 3 3.11 -5.34 -13.12
N TYR A 4 3.07 -5.63 -11.83
CA TYR A 4 3.07 -6.98 -11.31
C TYR A 4 1.62 -7.44 -11.21
N MET A 5 1.21 -8.23 -12.21
CA MET A 5 -0.01 -9.03 -12.13
C MET A 5 0.44 -10.47 -11.88
N ALA A 6 0.14 -11.00 -10.69
CA ALA A 6 0.34 -12.41 -10.37
C ALA A 6 -0.61 -13.31 -11.19
N THR A 7 -1.75 -12.75 -11.62
CA THR A 7 -2.90 -13.45 -12.21
C THR A 7 -3.33 -12.78 -13.52
N SER A 8 -4.25 -13.40 -14.27
CA SER A 8 -4.92 -12.73 -15.42
C SER A 8 -5.96 -11.67 -14.99
N GLN A 9 -6.00 -11.30 -13.71
CA GLN A 9 -7.06 -10.51 -13.10
C GLN A 9 -6.56 -9.09 -12.80
N LEU A 10 -7.40 -8.08 -13.03
CA LEU A 10 -7.17 -6.71 -12.55
C LEU A 10 -8.14 -6.38 -11.43
N PHE A 11 -7.60 -5.97 -10.28
CA PHE A 11 -8.36 -5.42 -9.16
C PHE A 11 -8.26 -3.89 -9.15
N LEU A 12 -9.42 -3.24 -9.05
CA LEU A 12 -9.59 -1.80 -8.94
C LEU A 12 -10.27 -1.49 -7.61
N ASP A 13 -9.48 -1.03 -6.67
CA ASP A 13 -9.90 -0.57 -5.35
C ASP A 13 -10.27 0.92 -5.42
N ILE A 14 -11.46 1.26 -4.92
CA ILE A 14 -12.03 2.60 -4.97
C ILE A 14 -12.27 3.07 -3.54
N GLY A 15 -11.62 4.15 -3.13
CA GLY A 15 -11.80 4.77 -1.81
C GLY A 15 -13.10 5.58 -1.71
N ASP A 16 -13.63 5.71 -0.49
CA ASP A 16 -14.81 6.54 -0.20
C ASP A 16 -14.53 8.04 -0.34
N ASP A 17 -15.60 8.84 -0.52
CA ASP A 17 -15.53 10.29 -0.66
C ASP A 17 -15.48 11.04 0.70
N LYS A 18 -14.70 12.12 0.75
CA LYS A 18 -14.46 12.94 1.95
C LYS A 18 -14.31 14.42 1.58
N SER A 19 -14.87 15.34 2.39
CA SER A 19 -14.94 16.81 2.17
C SER A 19 -13.82 17.62 2.87
N ILE A 20 -13.22 18.63 2.22
CA ILE A 20 -12.05 19.40 2.74
C ILE A 20 -11.87 20.82 2.05
N GLU A 21 -11.61 21.93 2.80
CA GLU A 21 -11.35 23.36 2.37
C GLU A 21 -9.84 23.81 2.28
N GLU A 22 -9.34 24.94 1.72
CA GLU A 22 -9.46 25.68 0.42
C GLU A 22 -8.30 26.74 0.30
N ALA A 23 -7.82 27.09 -0.92
CA ALA A 23 -7.17 28.34 -1.43
C ALA A 23 -5.65 28.73 -1.35
N ASN A 24 -4.92 28.53 -2.48
CA ASN A 24 -3.95 29.44 -3.23
C ASN A 24 -2.54 29.90 -2.66
N LYS A 25 -1.42 30.16 -3.42
CA LYS A 25 -0.93 29.91 -4.82
C LYS A 25 0.54 30.46 -5.11
N ASP A 26 1.32 29.81 -5.99
CA ASP A 26 2.37 30.29 -6.97
C ASP A 26 3.93 30.32 -6.73
N LEU A 27 4.66 29.87 -7.77
CA LEU A 27 6.07 30.02 -8.30
C LEU A 27 7.27 29.06 -8.01
N LEU A 28 8.12 28.87 -9.05
CA LEU A 28 8.80 27.63 -9.55
C LEU A 28 10.31 27.49 -9.23
N GLN A 29 10.79 26.36 -8.66
CA GLN A 29 12.21 25.94 -8.69
C GLN A 29 12.44 24.44 -8.31
N ASP A 30 13.67 23.95 -8.56
CA ASP A 30 14.36 22.68 -8.18
C ASP A 30 13.73 21.79 -7.07
N ASP A 31 13.69 20.46 -7.24
CA ASP A 31 13.04 19.52 -6.30
C ASP A 31 13.79 19.32 -4.97
N ILE A 32 15.04 19.79 -4.89
CA ILE A 32 15.83 19.81 -3.66
C ILE A 32 16.26 21.23 -3.30
N LEU A 33 15.89 21.70 -2.11
CA LEU A 33 16.45 22.90 -1.49
C LEU A 33 17.70 22.57 -0.65
N GLU A 34 18.88 23.03 -1.07
CA GLU A 34 20.12 22.86 -0.29
C GLU A 34 20.20 23.84 0.91
N ALA A 35 20.53 23.30 2.08
CA ALA A 35 21.06 24.07 3.21
C ALA A 35 22.54 24.47 2.96
N PRO A 36 23.09 25.51 3.63
CA PRO A 36 24.47 25.97 3.39
C PRO A 36 25.51 24.87 3.61
N PRO A 37 26.64 24.90 2.88
CA PRO A 37 27.42 23.70 2.59
C PRO A 37 28.26 23.19 3.76
N THR A 38 28.00 21.95 4.17
CA THR A 38 28.94 21.08 4.89
C THR A 38 29.17 19.78 4.12
N THR A 39 30.39 19.26 4.20
CA THR A 39 30.99 18.31 3.23
C THR A 39 30.64 16.82 3.44
N GLN A 40 30.84 16.05 2.36
CA GLN A 40 30.59 14.61 2.16
C GLN A 40 29.11 14.22 1.97
N ARG A 41 28.75 13.95 0.71
CA ARG A 41 27.41 13.57 0.26
C ARG A 41 27.32 12.04 0.17
N SER A 42 26.81 11.43 1.24
CA SER A 42 26.20 10.09 1.20
C SER A 42 24.78 10.21 0.60
N ALA A 43 24.15 9.10 0.23
CA ALA A 43 22.72 9.07 -0.11
C ALA A 43 21.81 9.38 1.10
N ILE A 44 22.38 9.36 2.31
CA ILE A 44 21.73 9.43 3.61
C ILE A 44 22.43 10.49 4.50
N MET A 45 21.63 11.28 5.23
CA MET A 45 22.08 12.38 6.10
C MET A 45 22.68 11.94 7.45
N ASN A 46 23.38 12.87 8.12
CA ASN A 46 23.92 12.66 9.47
C ASN A 46 22.83 12.82 10.55
N GLY A 47 23.00 12.14 11.70
CA GLY A 47 21.91 11.88 12.66
C GLY A 47 21.18 13.11 13.23
N ASP A 48 21.87 14.24 13.42
CA ASP A 48 21.27 15.46 13.99
C ASP A 48 20.20 16.10 13.07
N GLN A 49 20.27 15.82 11.77
CA GLN A 49 19.39 16.33 10.73
C GLN A 49 18.22 15.38 10.41
N LEU A 50 18.05 14.29 11.16
CA LEU A 50 16.87 13.42 11.04
C LEU A 50 15.69 13.98 11.82
N TRP A 51 14.48 13.64 11.39
CA TRP A 51 13.27 13.95 12.15
C TRP A 51 13.13 13.03 13.36
N THR A 52 12.27 13.43 14.31
CA THR A 52 11.79 12.55 15.36
C THR A 52 10.34 12.21 15.03
N SER A 53 10.04 10.93 14.85
CA SER A 53 8.67 10.44 14.65
C SER A 53 7.88 10.59 15.96
N PRO A 54 6.61 11.05 15.96
CA PRO A 54 5.83 11.53 14.81
C PRO A 54 6.27 12.92 14.31
N VAL A 55 6.42 13.06 12.99
CA VAL A 55 6.84 14.29 12.32
C VAL A 55 5.71 15.33 12.35
N PRO A 56 5.91 16.54 12.92
CA PRO A 56 4.88 17.56 12.95
C PRO A 56 4.68 18.19 11.55
N TYR A 57 3.43 18.34 11.11
CA TYR A 57 3.10 18.98 9.83
C TYR A 57 2.01 20.05 9.94
N VAL A 58 2.02 20.97 8.98
CA VAL A 58 0.93 21.91 8.67
C VAL A 58 0.61 21.80 7.19
N LEU A 59 -0.65 21.52 6.86
CA LEU A 59 -1.15 21.67 5.49
C LEU A 59 -1.62 23.11 5.33
N ASP A 60 -1.00 23.85 4.42
CA ASP A 60 -1.43 25.22 4.13
C ASP A 60 -2.86 25.23 3.55
N LYS A 61 -3.61 26.28 3.87
CA LYS A 61 -4.90 26.55 3.22
C LYS A 61 -4.72 26.56 1.70
N GLY A 62 -3.61 27.16 1.25
CA GLY A 62 -2.99 27.18 -0.08
C GLY A 62 -3.13 25.94 -0.96
N LEU A 63 -3.10 24.75 -0.36
CA LEU A 63 -3.08 23.47 -1.07
C LEU A 63 -4.41 23.13 -1.73
N GLU A 64 -4.33 22.55 -2.93
CA GLU A 64 -5.47 21.98 -3.64
C GLU A 64 -6.08 20.81 -2.85
N MET A 65 -7.39 20.62 -2.98
CA MET A 65 -8.10 19.65 -2.14
C MET A 65 -7.72 18.20 -2.43
N ASN A 66 -7.46 17.90 -3.69
CA ASN A 66 -6.92 16.62 -4.11
C ASN A 66 -5.55 16.34 -3.46
N ALA A 67 -4.68 17.35 -3.40
CA ALA A 67 -3.36 17.24 -2.78
C ALA A 67 -3.46 16.99 -1.26
N LYS A 68 -4.35 17.69 -0.53
CA LYS A 68 -4.52 17.46 0.93
C LYS A 68 -4.91 16.01 1.21
N GLY A 69 -5.88 15.46 0.49
CA GLY A 69 -6.30 14.06 0.64
C GLY A 69 -5.20 13.05 0.27
N LEU A 70 -4.44 13.31 -0.80
CA LEU A 70 -3.32 12.46 -1.21
C LEU A 70 -2.13 12.51 -0.22
N ILE A 71 -1.88 13.65 0.43
CA ILE A 71 -0.85 13.76 1.48
C ILE A 71 -1.21 12.89 2.69
N LEU A 72 -2.48 12.87 3.10
CA LEU A 72 -2.93 12.00 4.18
C LEU A 72 -2.78 10.50 3.81
N LYS A 73 -3.07 10.13 2.55
CA LYS A 73 -2.86 8.77 2.04
C LYS A 73 -1.38 8.38 1.98
N ALA A 74 -0.48 9.30 1.59
CA ALA A 74 0.96 9.09 1.67
C ALA A 74 1.43 8.86 3.12
N PHE A 75 0.85 9.53 4.11
CA PHE A 75 1.14 9.26 5.52
C PHE A 75 0.74 7.84 5.93
N ASP A 76 -0.38 7.31 5.46
CA ASP A 76 -0.76 5.91 5.74
C ASP A 76 0.15 4.90 5.02
N GLN A 77 0.68 5.22 3.84
CA GLN A 77 1.73 4.41 3.20
C GLN A 77 3.03 4.39 4.02
N PHE A 78 3.48 5.54 4.53
CA PHE A 78 4.62 5.60 5.45
C PHE A 78 4.36 4.81 6.75
N ARG A 79 3.15 4.88 7.34
CA ARG A 79 2.78 4.08 8.52
C ARG A 79 2.73 2.59 8.25
N LEU A 80 2.30 2.18 7.07
CA LEU A 80 2.21 0.78 6.66
C LEU A 80 3.61 0.18 6.43
N LYS A 81 4.47 0.91 5.72
CA LYS A 81 5.79 0.45 5.26
C LYS A 81 6.95 0.85 6.19
N SER A 82 6.74 1.70 7.20
CA SER A 82 7.79 2.17 8.13
C SER A 82 7.31 2.55 9.55
N CYS A 83 8.25 2.93 10.42
CA CYS A 83 7.96 3.53 11.75
C CYS A 83 7.82 5.06 11.74
N ILE A 84 7.70 5.69 10.57
CA ILE A 84 7.47 7.12 10.44
C ILE A 84 5.98 7.42 10.51
N ASP A 85 5.60 8.24 11.48
CA ASP A 85 4.27 8.82 11.62
C ASP A 85 4.31 10.33 11.38
N PHE A 86 3.14 10.91 11.13
CA PHE A 86 2.91 12.32 10.87
C PHE A 86 1.75 12.81 11.73
N LYS A 87 1.94 13.91 12.46
CA LYS A 87 0.90 14.53 13.29
C LYS A 87 0.70 16.01 12.96
N PRO A 88 -0.51 16.56 13.13
CA PRO A 88 -0.70 18.01 13.10
C PRO A 88 0.23 18.70 14.10
N LYS A 89 0.85 19.81 13.67
CA LYS A 89 1.71 20.62 14.51
C LYS A 89 0.95 21.22 15.69
N ASP A 90 1.53 21.14 16.88
CA ASP A 90 1.13 21.90 18.07
C ASP A 90 2.22 22.95 18.39
N SER A 91 3.01 22.73 19.43
CA SER A 91 4.00 23.67 19.96
C SER A 91 5.42 23.49 19.40
N GLU A 92 5.63 22.57 18.46
CA GLU A 92 6.97 22.26 17.94
C GLU A 92 7.60 23.42 17.16
N GLU A 93 8.90 23.63 17.35
CA GLU A 93 9.68 24.62 16.59
C GLU A 93 10.00 24.11 15.17
N TYR A 94 10.41 22.84 15.04
CA TYR A 94 10.67 22.19 13.76
C TYR A 94 9.41 21.46 13.30
N TYR A 95 8.93 21.78 12.10
CA TYR A 95 7.78 21.13 11.47
C TYR A 95 7.84 21.27 9.95
N ILE A 96 7.12 20.40 9.24
CA ILE A 96 6.93 20.47 7.79
C ILE A 96 5.74 21.37 7.50
N HIS A 97 5.92 22.40 6.66
CA HIS A 97 4.83 23.24 6.15
C HIS A 97 4.61 22.90 4.68
N VAL A 98 3.57 22.13 4.38
CA VAL A 98 3.25 21.77 2.99
C VAL A 98 2.44 22.90 2.36
N GLN A 99 2.93 23.48 1.26
CA GLN A 99 2.36 24.66 0.62
C GLN A 99 2.19 24.46 -0.90
N LYS A 100 1.27 25.21 -1.52
CA LYS A 100 1.16 25.30 -2.98
C LYS A 100 2.02 26.43 -3.52
N LEU A 101 3.31 26.15 -3.67
CA LEU A 101 4.23 26.97 -4.46
C LEU A 101 4.22 26.39 -5.90
N ASN A 102 5.17 26.67 -6.79
CA ASN A 102 5.26 25.90 -8.04
C ASN A 102 6.52 25.03 -8.09
N GLY A 103 6.42 23.95 -8.86
CA GLY A 103 7.32 22.82 -8.72
C GLY A 103 6.90 21.95 -7.54
N CYS A 104 7.42 20.73 -7.56
CA CYS A 104 7.38 19.79 -6.45
C CYS A 104 8.78 19.86 -5.86
N TYR A 105 8.91 20.17 -4.57
CA TYR A 105 10.23 20.29 -3.94
C TYR A 105 10.22 20.17 -2.42
N SER A 106 11.36 19.76 -1.86
CA SER A 106 11.58 19.68 -0.43
C SER A 106 13.03 20.03 -0.03
N TYR A 107 13.22 20.40 1.24
CA TYR A 107 14.55 20.32 1.86
C TYR A 107 14.93 18.86 2.13
N ILE A 108 16.24 18.57 2.20
CA ILE A 108 16.72 17.25 2.62
C ILE A 108 16.96 17.24 4.13
N GLY A 109 16.23 16.38 4.84
CA GLY A 109 16.25 16.28 6.30
C GLY A 109 15.57 17.44 7.02
N LYS A 110 15.63 17.41 8.36
CA LYS A 110 15.17 18.46 9.28
C LYS A 110 16.23 19.57 9.37
N VAL A 111 16.02 20.70 8.70
CA VAL A 111 17.04 21.75 8.55
C VAL A 111 16.59 23.17 8.87
N ILE A 112 15.31 23.55 8.70
CA ILE A 112 14.82 24.90 9.04
C ILE A 112 13.95 24.86 10.31
N SER A 113 14.23 25.75 11.26
CA SER A 113 13.39 25.97 12.44
C SER A 113 12.29 27.01 12.16
N ASN A 114 11.18 26.93 12.90
CA ASN A 114 9.95 27.70 12.68
C ASN A 114 9.25 27.39 11.34
N GLY A 115 9.39 26.14 10.88
CA GLY A 115 8.75 25.61 9.67
C GLY A 115 9.72 25.49 8.50
N GLN A 116 9.73 24.31 7.86
CA GLN A 116 10.42 24.10 6.58
C GLN A 116 9.42 23.71 5.49
N ASN A 117 9.55 24.31 4.32
CA ASN A 117 8.56 24.13 3.25
C ASN A 117 8.75 22.80 2.51
N ILE A 118 7.62 22.17 2.18
CA ILE A 118 7.48 21.25 1.04
C ILE A 118 6.52 21.91 0.06
N SER A 119 6.92 22.04 -1.21
CA SER A 119 6.03 22.49 -2.28
C SER A 119 5.32 21.30 -2.90
N ILE A 120 3.99 21.29 -2.81
CA ILE A 120 3.12 20.47 -3.66
C ILE A 120 2.34 21.44 -4.54
N GLY A 121 2.99 21.85 -5.64
CA GLY A 121 2.44 22.77 -6.61
C GLY A 121 1.45 22.14 -7.59
N SER A 122 1.01 22.91 -8.59
CA SER A 122 0.17 22.40 -9.67
C SER A 122 0.85 21.21 -10.38
N TYR A 123 0.10 20.13 -10.62
CA TYR A 123 0.58 18.86 -11.18
C TYR A 123 1.52 18.03 -10.28
N CYS A 124 1.65 18.39 -8.99
CA CYS A 124 2.37 17.59 -7.99
C CYS A 124 1.45 16.69 -7.16
N ASP A 125 0.14 16.72 -7.42
CA ASP A 125 -0.91 15.97 -6.71
C ASP A 125 -1.00 14.51 -7.19
N SER A 126 0.13 13.80 -7.12
CA SER A 126 0.18 12.34 -7.25
C SER A 126 0.81 11.73 -6.00
N ILE A 127 0.38 10.52 -5.60
CA ILE A 127 0.88 9.91 -4.36
C ILE A 127 2.41 9.71 -4.40
N SER A 128 2.95 9.23 -5.51
CA SER A 128 4.39 9.00 -5.66
C SER A 128 5.22 10.29 -5.71
N THR A 129 4.67 11.40 -6.24
CA THR A 129 5.31 12.72 -6.11
C THR A 129 5.36 13.16 -4.66
N ILE A 130 4.25 13.05 -3.94
CA ILE A 130 4.17 13.46 -2.53
C ILE A 130 5.13 12.62 -1.68
N GLU A 131 5.12 11.29 -1.84
CA GLU A 131 6.04 10.37 -1.16
C GLU A 131 7.51 10.68 -1.46
N HIS A 132 7.85 11.04 -2.70
CA HIS A 132 9.20 11.48 -3.09
C HIS A 132 9.63 12.75 -2.35
N GLU A 133 8.78 13.78 -2.28
CA GLU A 133 9.10 15.00 -1.52
C GLU A 133 9.21 14.75 -0.01
N PHE A 134 8.40 13.85 0.54
CA PHE A 134 8.51 13.46 1.95
C PHE A 134 9.74 12.59 2.21
N LEU A 135 10.20 11.74 1.29
CA LEU A 135 11.48 11.03 1.40
C LEU A 135 12.66 12.01 1.40
N HIS A 136 12.63 13.06 0.59
CA HIS A 136 13.58 14.17 0.70
C HIS A 136 13.55 14.78 2.11
N ALA A 137 12.38 15.20 2.60
CA ALA A 137 12.24 15.75 3.96
C ALA A 137 12.76 14.79 5.05
N LEU A 138 12.62 13.47 4.87
CA LEU A 138 13.10 12.43 5.78
C LEU A 138 14.61 12.15 5.68
N GLY A 139 15.31 12.68 4.67
CA GLY A 139 16.78 12.68 4.60
C GLY A 139 17.40 11.99 3.39
N PHE A 140 16.61 11.67 2.36
CA PHE A 140 17.07 10.98 1.14
C PHE A 140 17.46 11.94 0.02
N TYR A 141 18.55 11.62 -0.67
CA TYR A 141 18.87 12.17 -1.99
C TYR A 141 18.30 11.26 -3.10
N HIS A 142 18.22 11.74 -4.35
CA HIS A 142 17.84 10.87 -5.46
C HIS A 142 18.86 9.74 -5.69
N GLU A 143 18.39 8.57 -6.12
CA GLU A 143 19.23 7.39 -6.38
C GLU A 143 20.35 7.64 -7.42
N GLN A 144 20.10 8.44 -8.48
CA GLN A 144 21.14 8.81 -9.46
C GLN A 144 22.22 9.78 -8.91
N SER A 145 22.08 10.24 -7.67
CA SER A 145 23.09 11.05 -6.97
C SER A 145 24.07 10.21 -6.12
N ARG A 146 23.90 8.88 -6.04
CA ARG A 146 24.83 7.98 -5.34
C ARG A 146 26.24 8.05 -5.91
N SER A 147 27.24 7.81 -5.06
CA SER A 147 28.66 7.83 -5.45
C SER A 147 29.07 6.72 -6.42
N ASP A 148 28.33 5.62 -6.45
CA ASP A 148 28.54 4.45 -7.32
C ASP A 148 27.65 4.47 -8.58
N ARG A 149 26.83 5.51 -8.79
CA ARG A 149 25.82 5.53 -9.87
C ARG A 149 26.41 5.37 -11.28
N ASP A 150 27.65 5.79 -11.51
CA ASP A 150 28.32 5.67 -12.82
C ASP A 150 28.65 4.20 -13.21
N ASP A 151 28.58 3.26 -12.25
CA ASP A 151 28.64 1.81 -12.50
C ASP A 151 27.31 1.23 -13.03
N TYR A 152 26.19 1.93 -12.81
CA TYR A 152 24.83 1.47 -13.12
C TYR A 152 24.13 2.28 -14.24
N VAL A 153 24.47 3.56 -14.36
CA VAL A 153 23.92 4.46 -15.38
C VAL A 153 24.99 5.33 -16.04
N THR A 154 24.64 5.96 -17.15
CA THR A 154 25.45 6.98 -17.84
C THR A 154 24.60 8.24 -17.99
N ILE A 155 25.11 9.35 -17.47
CA ILE A 155 24.47 10.67 -17.62
C ILE A 155 24.86 11.27 -18.98
N VAL A 156 23.88 11.54 -19.84
CA VAL A 156 24.09 12.13 -21.16
C VAL A 156 23.96 13.65 -21.05
N ASN A 157 25.06 14.30 -20.64
CA ASN A 157 25.09 15.75 -20.38
C ASN A 157 24.61 16.61 -21.57
N GLU A 158 24.82 16.13 -22.80
CA GLU A 158 24.39 16.79 -24.04
C GLU A 158 22.86 16.91 -24.18
N ASN A 159 22.10 16.08 -23.45
CA ASN A 159 20.63 16.09 -23.46
C ASN A 159 20.04 16.89 -22.28
N ILE A 160 20.87 17.44 -21.39
CA ILE A 160 20.43 18.22 -20.23
C ILE A 160 20.19 19.67 -20.66
N GLN A 161 19.05 20.25 -20.27
CA GLN A 161 18.74 21.65 -20.59
C GLN A 161 19.76 22.61 -19.95
N GLU A 162 20.19 23.63 -20.70
CA GLU A 162 21.20 24.58 -20.24
C GLU A 162 20.68 25.36 -19.01
N GLY A 163 21.43 25.31 -17.90
CA GLY A 163 21.01 25.86 -16.61
C GLY A 163 20.39 24.85 -15.63
N SER A 164 20.04 23.63 -16.09
CA SER A 164 19.56 22.55 -15.22
C SER A 164 20.73 21.81 -14.56
N PRO A 165 20.87 21.78 -13.22
CA PRO A 165 21.80 20.89 -12.55
C PRO A 165 21.53 19.41 -12.88
N VAL A 166 22.61 18.63 -12.99
CA VAL A 166 22.63 17.18 -13.32
C VAL A 166 21.75 16.30 -12.39
N ARG A 167 21.27 16.83 -11.27
CA ARG A 167 20.38 16.11 -10.35
C ARG A 167 18.95 15.96 -10.87
N LEU A 168 18.47 16.87 -11.73
CA LEU A 168 17.06 17.05 -12.14
C LEU A 168 16.45 15.94 -13.01
N LEU A 169 17.12 14.79 -13.19
CA LEU A 169 16.88 13.94 -14.36
C LEU A 169 15.77 12.90 -14.23
N VAL A 170 14.99 12.90 -13.15
CA VAL A 170 13.88 11.92 -12.95
C VAL A 170 12.50 12.51 -13.29
N SER A 171 12.31 13.84 -13.22
CA SER A 171 11.00 14.46 -13.54
C SER A 171 10.64 14.36 -15.03
N ASP A 172 11.62 14.31 -15.92
CA ASP A 172 11.42 14.28 -17.37
C ASP A 172 11.11 12.88 -17.95
N ALA A 173 11.20 11.81 -17.16
CA ALA A 173 10.93 10.43 -17.61
C ALA A 173 9.47 10.22 -18.09
N LEU A 174 8.50 10.98 -17.54
CA LEU A 174 7.11 10.97 -18.01
C LEU A 174 6.80 12.07 -19.05
N ARG A 175 7.73 13.02 -19.27
CA ARG A 175 7.62 14.05 -20.32
C ARG A 175 8.19 13.59 -21.68
N GLN A 176 8.43 12.29 -21.81
CA GLN A 176 9.15 11.62 -22.88
C GLN A 176 8.34 11.45 -24.19
N ARG A 177 7.51 12.45 -24.54
CA ARG A 177 6.91 12.61 -25.88
C ARG A 177 7.45 13.81 -26.66
N CYS A 178 8.32 14.63 -26.06
CA CYS A 178 8.84 15.86 -26.71
C CYS A 178 10.38 15.97 -26.80
N PHE A 179 11.16 15.19 -26.05
CA PHE A 179 12.62 15.15 -26.19
C PHE A 179 13.07 13.86 -26.86
N GLN A 180 13.88 13.98 -27.93
CA GLN A 180 14.27 12.86 -28.80
C GLN A 180 15.34 11.93 -28.21
N HIS A 181 15.92 12.26 -27.04
CA HIS A 181 17.05 11.52 -26.47
C HIS A 181 16.95 11.47 -24.93
N SER A 182 17.27 10.32 -24.34
CA SER A 182 17.27 10.12 -22.88
C SER A 182 18.44 10.83 -22.19
N THR A 183 18.20 11.41 -21.03
CA THR A 183 19.21 12.06 -20.18
C THR A 183 19.99 11.07 -19.30
N ILE A 184 19.35 9.94 -18.94
CA ILE A 184 19.96 8.81 -18.23
C ILE A 184 19.87 7.57 -19.12
N ILE A 185 21.01 6.90 -19.35
CA ILE A 185 21.07 5.60 -20.03
C ILE A 185 21.51 4.53 -19.03
N THR A 186 20.74 3.45 -18.85
CA THR A 186 21.13 2.35 -17.95
C THR A 186 22.20 1.46 -18.59
N LYS A 187 23.14 0.92 -17.80
CA LYS A 187 24.21 0.04 -18.31
C LYS A 187 23.67 -1.32 -18.77
N ASP A 188 22.71 -1.87 -18.02
CA ASP A 188 21.86 -2.97 -18.48
C ASP A 188 20.58 -2.38 -19.12
N PRO A 189 20.34 -2.61 -20.43
CA PRO A 189 19.16 -2.10 -21.14
C PRO A 189 17.81 -2.58 -20.56
N LYS A 190 17.77 -3.68 -19.80
CA LYS A 190 16.53 -4.18 -19.17
C LYS A 190 15.90 -3.14 -18.24
N PHE A 191 16.72 -2.28 -17.62
CA PHE A 191 16.26 -1.27 -16.67
C PHE A 191 15.90 0.08 -17.30
N GLN A 192 16.08 0.24 -18.61
CA GLN A 192 15.90 1.54 -19.27
C GLN A 192 14.47 2.07 -19.20
N ASP A 193 13.48 1.17 -19.22
CA ASP A 193 12.04 1.45 -19.04
C ASP A 193 11.57 1.29 -17.57
N VAL A 194 12.48 0.93 -16.65
CA VAL A 194 12.20 0.70 -15.21
C VAL A 194 12.48 1.96 -14.39
N ILE A 195 13.56 2.67 -14.71
CA ILE A 195 13.96 3.89 -13.99
C ILE A 195 12.90 4.99 -14.10
N GLY A 196 12.73 5.77 -13.03
CA GLY A 196 11.73 6.85 -13.00
C GLY A 196 10.28 6.37 -12.82
N GLN A 197 10.07 5.18 -12.24
CA GLN A 197 8.74 4.72 -11.81
C GLN A 197 8.03 5.75 -10.89
N ARG A 198 6.70 5.76 -10.93
CA ARG A 198 5.81 6.71 -10.21
C ARG A 198 4.54 6.04 -9.67
N LEU A 199 4.69 4.84 -9.12
CA LEU A 199 3.62 4.08 -8.45
C LEU A 199 3.51 4.51 -6.99
N GLU A 200 4.41 4.02 -6.14
CA GLU A 200 4.53 4.28 -4.70
C GLU A 200 6.02 4.19 -4.29
N VAL A 201 6.33 4.47 -3.01
CA VAL A 201 7.59 4.07 -2.32
C VAL A 201 7.90 2.59 -2.62
N SER A 202 9.09 2.29 -3.15
CA SER A 202 9.48 0.91 -3.44
C SER A 202 9.89 0.15 -2.16
N PRO A 203 9.88 -1.19 -2.16
CA PRO A 203 10.40 -2.00 -1.05
C PRO A 203 11.84 -1.64 -0.63
N LYS A 204 12.67 -1.20 -1.59
CA LYS A 204 14.04 -0.76 -1.29
C LYS A 204 14.06 0.60 -0.58
N ASP A 205 13.26 1.56 -1.03
CA ASP A 205 13.14 2.88 -0.38
C ASP A 205 12.62 2.73 1.05
N ALA A 206 11.60 1.87 1.25
CA ALA A 206 11.08 1.52 2.57
C ALA A 206 12.14 0.83 3.45
N LEU A 207 12.93 -0.10 2.91
CA LEU A 207 14.03 -0.75 3.63
C LEU A 207 15.10 0.27 4.06
N GLU A 208 15.55 1.15 3.16
CA GLU A 208 16.55 2.16 3.49
C GLU A 208 16.02 3.19 4.52
N LEU A 209 14.75 3.59 4.43
CA LEU A 209 14.08 4.42 5.44
C LEU A 209 14.04 3.72 6.81
N ASN A 210 13.67 2.44 6.84
CA ASN A 210 13.61 1.63 8.06
C ASN A 210 15.00 1.44 8.70
N LEU A 211 16.04 1.25 7.89
CA LEU A 211 17.43 1.19 8.37
C LEU A 211 17.91 2.53 8.93
N LEU A 212 17.60 3.64 8.25
CA LEU A 212 17.97 4.99 8.67
C LEU A 212 17.36 5.37 10.02
N TYR A 213 16.05 5.16 10.18
CA TYR A 213 15.31 5.47 11.39
C TYR A 213 15.31 4.35 12.44
N LYS A 214 15.99 3.22 12.14
CA LYS A 214 16.16 2.05 13.04
C LYS A 214 14.82 1.46 13.49
N CYS A 215 13.87 1.39 12.56
CA CYS A 215 12.54 0.87 12.79
C CYS A 215 12.61 -0.61 13.21
N LYS A 216 11.87 -0.96 14.27
CA LYS A 216 11.74 -2.34 14.78
C LYS A 216 10.45 -3.03 14.34
N SER A 217 9.44 -2.23 14.02
CA SER A 217 8.13 -2.58 13.49
C SER A 217 7.67 -1.38 12.66
N THR A 218 6.59 -1.54 11.89
CA THR A 218 5.88 -0.40 11.31
C THR A 218 4.67 -0.04 12.19
N ILE A 219 3.91 0.99 11.82
CA ILE A 219 2.83 1.52 12.67
C ILE A 219 1.50 0.85 12.35
N ALA A 220 1.13 0.80 11.07
CA ALA A 220 -0.19 0.35 10.65
C ALA A 220 -0.22 -1.13 10.24
N PHE A 221 0.91 -1.80 10.02
CA PHE A 221 0.90 -3.24 9.73
C PHE A 221 0.57 -4.06 10.98
N GLN A 222 -0.28 -5.08 10.84
CA GLN A 222 -0.61 -6.03 11.91
C GLN A 222 -0.17 -7.46 11.55
N MET A 223 -0.58 -7.97 10.39
CA MET A 223 -0.34 -9.37 10.01
C MET A 223 -0.28 -9.54 8.49
N GLN A 224 0.53 -10.51 8.06
CA GLN A 224 0.54 -11.10 6.72
C GLN A 224 0.68 -12.62 6.86
N CYS A 225 -0.06 -13.39 6.06
CA CYS A 225 0.02 -14.83 6.01
C CYS A 225 -0.42 -15.34 4.62
N SER A 226 0.52 -15.96 3.90
CA SER A 226 0.37 -16.51 2.55
C SER A 226 0.72 -18.01 2.50
N PHE A 227 0.61 -18.69 3.65
CA PHE A 227 0.88 -20.12 3.87
C PHE A 227 2.03 -20.74 3.01
N PRO A 228 3.25 -20.17 3.01
CA PRO A 228 4.35 -20.63 2.15
C PRO A 228 4.98 -21.97 2.59
N ASP A 229 4.68 -22.44 3.79
CA ASP A 229 5.13 -23.71 4.35
C ASP A 229 4.01 -24.38 5.17
N GLU A 230 4.27 -25.59 5.70
CA GLU A 230 3.32 -26.34 6.54
C GLU A 230 3.05 -25.68 7.93
N THR A 231 3.24 -24.36 8.09
CA THR A 231 2.99 -23.64 9.34
C THR A 231 1.79 -22.70 9.25
N MET A 232 0.94 -22.72 10.28
CA MET A 232 -0.27 -21.90 10.34
C MET A 232 -0.05 -20.48 10.87
N TYR A 233 1.17 -19.93 10.89
CA TYR A 233 1.45 -18.53 11.30
C TYR A 233 0.83 -18.10 12.65
N GLN A 234 0.86 -18.99 13.64
CA GLN A 234 0.22 -18.81 14.97
C GLN A 234 -1.31 -18.69 14.96
N MET A 235 -1.96 -18.96 13.83
CA MET A 235 -3.41 -19.15 13.74
C MET A 235 -3.80 -20.50 14.36
N THR A 236 -5.00 -20.58 14.91
CA THR A 236 -5.55 -21.79 15.54
C THR A 236 -6.85 -22.20 14.86
N SER A 237 -6.94 -23.44 14.37
CA SER A 237 -8.18 -24.00 13.84
C SER A 237 -8.94 -24.82 14.89
N CYS A 238 -10.26 -24.83 14.77
CA CYS A 238 -11.18 -25.65 15.55
C CYS A 238 -12.34 -26.12 14.66
N SER A 239 -12.96 -27.23 15.05
CA SER A 239 -13.96 -27.93 14.27
C SER A 239 -15.17 -28.34 15.10
N GLN A 240 -16.37 -28.22 14.51
CA GLN A 240 -17.56 -28.92 14.97
C GLN A 240 -17.86 -30.09 14.02
N SER A 241 -18.31 -31.22 14.57
CA SER A 241 -18.75 -32.42 13.82
C SER A 241 -17.76 -33.05 12.82
N GLY A 242 -16.50 -32.60 12.80
CA GLY A 242 -15.46 -33.09 11.88
C GLY A 242 -15.21 -32.20 10.66
N LEU A 243 -15.97 -31.12 10.49
CA LEU A 243 -15.67 -30.05 9.53
C LEU A 243 -14.55 -29.18 10.10
N GLY A 244 -13.38 -29.16 9.44
CA GLY A 244 -12.19 -28.47 9.92
C GLY A 244 -11.44 -27.76 8.80
N TRP A 245 -10.63 -26.77 9.21
CA TRP A 245 -9.69 -26.10 8.32
C TRP A 245 -8.44 -26.97 8.14
N GLU A 246 -8.19 -27.36 6.89
CA GLU A 246 -7.03 -28.16 6.46
C GLU A 246 -6.12 -27.33 5.56
N MET A 247 -4.81 -27.51 5.70
CA MET A 247 -3.82 -26.89 4.83
C MET A 247 -3.56 -27.82 3.63
N VAL A 248 -3.73 -27.31 2.41
CA VAL A 248 -3.71 -28.10 1.17
C VAL A 248 -3.03 -27.35 0.03
N THR A 249 -2.58 -28.07 -0.99
CA THR A 249 -1.98 -27.49 -2.21
C THR A 249 -2.92 -27.53 -3.42
N ASN A 250 -4.01 -28.29 -3.35
CA ASN A 250 -5.08 -28.35 -4.36
C ASN A 250 -6.34 -28.99 -3.76
N VAL A 251 -7.50 -28.69 -4.34
CA VAL A 251 -8.81 -29.22 -3.92
C VAL A 251 -9.57 -29.78 -5.12
N THR A 252 -10.22 -30.93 -4.93
CA THR A 252 -11.14 -31.49 -5.93
C THR A 252 -12.38 -30.61 -6.03
N GLY A 253 -12.61 -29.99 -7.20
CA GLY A 253 -13.65 -28.95 -7.38
C GLY A 253 -13.10 -27.52 -7.36
N GLY A 254 -11.81 -27.34 -7.08
CA GLY A 254 -11.12 -26.05 -7.10
C GLY A 254 -10.92 -25.45 -5.70
N PRO A 255 -9.85 -24.66 -5.50
CA PRO A 255 -8.86 -24.27 -6.50
C PRO A 255 -7.78 -25.36 -6.75
N MET A 256 -7.13 -25.29 -7.91
CA MET A 256 -6.12 -26.27 -8.35
C MET A 256 -4.69 -25.94 -7.86
N SER A 257 -4.50 -24.75 -7.30
CA SER A 257 -3.29 -24.24 -6.66
C SER A 257 -3.67 -23.18 -5.63
N ASP A 258 -2.70 -22.79 -4.79
CA ASP A 258 -2.69 -21.55 -4.02
C ASP A 258 -2.88 -20.30 -4.89
N HIS A 259 -3.10 -19.14 -4.26
CA HIS A 259 -3.09 -17.85 -4.91
C HIS A 259 -1.65 -17.30 -5.02
N THR A 260 -0.86 -17.47 -3.95
CA THR A 260 0.52 -16.97 -3.81
C THR A 260 1.40 -17.25 -5.03
N ASN A 261 1.42 -18.48 -5.53
CA ASN A 261 2.31 -18.94 -6.60
C ASN A 261 1.58 -19.18 -7.95
N LEU A 262 0.45 -18.50 -8.18
CA LEU A 262 -0.28 -18.63 -9.46
C LEU A 262 0.66 -18.39 -10.66
N PRO A 263 0.64 -19.28 -11.67
CA PRO A 263 1.56 -19.19 -12.80
C PRO A 263 1.27 -17.93 -13.62
N SER A 264 2.23 -17.00 -13.58
CA SER A 264 2.12 -15.68 -14.18
C SER A 264 2.19 -15.73 -15.71
N GLY A 265 1.09 -16.12 -16.36
CA GLY A 265 0.82 -16.01 -17.81
C GLY A 265 1.72 -16.78 -18.78
N SER A 266 2.87 -17.32 -18.34
CA SER A 266 3.80 -18.11 -19.14
C SER A 266 4.05 -19.46 -18.47
N GLY A 267 3.78 -20.54 -19.19
CA GLY A 267 3.79 -21.92 -18.67
C GLY A 267 5.17 -22.52 -18.39
N GLU A 268 5.96 -21.87 -17.55
CA GLU A 268 7.06 -22.52 -16.83
C GLU A 268 6.53 -22.99 -15.47
N GLN A 269 6.75 -24.27 -15.16
CA GLN A 269 6.25 -24.91 -13.94
C GLN A 269 6.89 -24.25 -12.72
N GLY A 270 6.08 -23.81 -11.76
CA GLY A 270 6.55 -23.27 -10.49
C GLY A 270 7.42 -24.27 -9.75
N GLU A 271 8.56 -23.80 -9.25
CA GLU A 271 9.36 -24.48 -8.25
C GLU A 271 8.62 -24.40 -6.91
N ASP A 272 8.43 -25.56 -6.27
CA ASP A 272 7.67 -25.82 -5.03
C ASP A 272 6.19 -25.38 -5.02
N ALA A 273 5.33 -26.25 -4.47
CA ALA A 273 3.89 -25.99 -4.38
C ALA A 273 3.58 -25.18 -3.12
N GLY A 274 2.91 -24.03 -3.29
CA GLY A 274 2.36 -23.27 -2.16
C GLY A 274 1.13 -23.94 -1.54
N TYR A 275 0.79 -23.51 -0.34
CA TYR A 275 -0.38 -24.01 0.40
C TYR A 275 -1.44 -22.93 0.54
N PHE A 276 -2.65 -23.36 0.82
CA PHE A 276 -3.76 -22.51 1.24
C PHE A 276 -4.63 -23.25 2.27
N MET A 277 -5.47 -22.52 2.99
CA MET A 277 -6.38 -23.10 3.96
C MET A 277 -7.73 -23.42 3.32
N HIS A 278 -8.29 -24.62 3.56
CA HIS A 278 -9.54 -25.10 2.98
C HIS A 278 -10.47 -25.74 4.02
N VAL A 279 -11.79 -25.57 3.85
CA VAL A 279 -12.85 -26.35 4.53
C VAL A 279 -13.75 -26.96 3.47
N SER A 280 -13.84 -28.29 3.42
CA SER A 280 -14.74 -28.98 2.49
C SER A 280 -16.14 -29.18 3.09
N THR A 281 -17.13 -28.44 2.60
CA THR A 281 -18.56 -28.56 2.94
C THR A 281 -19.27 -29.71 2.20
N ALA A 282 -18.55 -30.47 1.37
CA ALA A 282 -19.07 -31.64 0.64
C ALA A 282 -19.53 -32.77 1.58
N SER A 283 -19.03 -32.79 2.83
CA SER A 283 -19.49 -33.65 3.91
C SER A 283 -19.95 -32.81 5.12
N GLY A 284 -20.55 -33.46 6.13
CA GLY A 284 -21.17 -32.79 7.28
C GLY A 284 -22.68 -32.57 7.14
N GLU A 285 -23.32 -32.13 8.22
CA GLU A 285 -24.75 -31.81 8.29
C GLU A 285 -24.98 -30.28 8.15
N GLU A 286 -26.20 -29.88 7.82
CA GLU A 286 -26.58 -28.46 7.72
C GLU A 286 -26.41 -27.77 9.09
N GLY A 287 -25.68 -26.66 9.11
CA GLY A 287 -25.36 -25.90 10.33
C GLY A 287 -24.07 -26.33 11.04
N ASP A 288 -23.37 -27.36 10.58
CA ASP A 288 -21.99 -27.64 11.02
C ASP A 288 -21.04 -26.52 10.59
N SER A 289 -19.99 -26.29 11.39
CA SER A 289 -19.09 -25.13 11.27
C SER A 289 -17.63 -25.44 11.56
N ALA A 290 -16.72 -24.77 10.86
CA ALA A 290 -15.27 -24.83 11.05
C ALA A 290 -14.71 -23.41 11.17
N TRP A 291 -13.96 -23.11 12.23
CA TRP A 291 -13.40 -21.76 12.45
C TRP A 291 -11.87 -21.74 12.56
N LEU A 292 -11.27 -20.71 11.97
CA LEU A 292 -9.84 -20.41 11.99
C LEU A 292 -9.65 -19.03 12.63
N GLU A 293 -8.94 -18.98 13.75
CA GLU A 293 -8.70 -17.75 14.51
C GLU A 293 -7.26 -17.26 14.28
N THR A 294 -7.08 -15.96 14.07
CA THR A 294 -5.74 -15.33 14.09
C THR A 294 -5.12 -15.38 15.48
N HIS A 295 -3.82 -15.12 15.61
CA HIS A 295 -3.25 -14.73 16.90
C HIS A 295 -3.92 -13.43 17.42
N ARG A 296 -3.85 -13.18 18.74
CA ARG A 296 -4.42 -11.98 19.37
C ARG A 296 -3.54 -10.76 19.11
N MET A 297 -4.10 -9.78 18.42
CA MET A 297 -3.43 -8.54 18.01
C MET A 297 -3.69 -7.41 19.01
N SER A 298 -2.88 -6.36 18.91
CA SER A 298 -2.93 -5.16 19.77
C SER A 298 -3.02 -3.93 18.90
N LEU A 299 -3.84 -2.95 19.30
CA LEU A 299 -3.96 -1.70 18.55
C LEU A 299 -2.70 -0.84 18.71
N ASN A 300 -2.16 -0.38 17.58
CA ASN A 300 -1.00 0.49 17.49
C ASN A 300 -1.41 1.97 17.37
N ARG A 301 -2.62 2.27 16.89
CA ARG A 301 -3.16 3.63 16.70
C ARG A 301 -4.39 3.88 17.56
N GLU A 302 -4.65 5.16 17.84
CA GLU A 302 -5.95 5.63 18.37
C GLU A 302 -7.07 5.62 17.30
N HIS A 303 -6.71 5.45 16.03
CA HIS A 303 -7.68 5.33 14.93
C HIS A 303 -8.25 3.91 14.89
N HIS A 304 -9.53 3.77 15.22
CA HIS A 304 -10.19 2.47 15.43
C HIS A 304 -10.74 1.84 14.14
N GLU A 305 -10.03 1.97 13.03
CA GLU A 305 -10.39 1.33 11.75
C GLU A 305 -9.23 0.47 11.27
N GLN A 306 -9.53 -0.77 10.89
CA GLN A 306 -8.56 -1.70 10.34
C GLN A 306 -9.12 -2.36 9.08
N CYS A 307 -8.28 -2.58 8.08
CA CYS A 307 -8.65 -3.30 6.88
C CYS A 307 -8.07 -4.71 6.90
N LEU A 308 -8.97 -5.70 6.95
CA LEU A 308 -8.66 -7.08 6.63
C LEU A 308 -8.83 -7.27 5.12
N GLN A 309 -7.80 -7.76 4.44
CA GLN A 309 -7.89 -8.24 3.06
C GLN A 309 -7.45 -9.71 3.00
N PHE A 310 -8.08 -10.50 2.15
CA PHE A 310 -7.69 -11.89 1.88
C PHE A 310 -8.28 -12.34 0.54
N TYR A 311 -7.69 -13.37 -0.05
CA TYR A 311 -8.24 -14.03 -1.21
C TYR A 311 -9.08 -15.23 -0.78
N TYR A 312 -10.21 -15.46 -1.43
CA TYR A 312 -11.05 -16.64 -1.22
C TYR A 312 -11.41 -17.36 -2.52
N TYR A 313 -11.71 -18.64 -2.41
CA TYR A 313 -12.28 -19.47 -3.48
C TYR A 313 -13.45 -20.28 -2.94
N HIS A 314 -14.60 -20.21 -3.59
CA HIS A 314 -15.80 -20.94 -3.23
C HIS A 314 -16.12 -22.03 -4.28
N SER A 315 -15.97 -23.29 -3.91
CA SER A 315 -16.34 -24.49 -4.70
C SER A 315 -17.52 -25.27 -4.09
N GLY A 316 -18.19 -24.66 -3.11
CA GLY A 316 -19.28 -25.24 -2.32
C GLY A 316 -20.68 -25.08 -2.92
N ASN A 317 -21.70 -25.22 -2.08
CA ASN A 317 -23.09 -24.93 -2.42
C ASN A 317 -23.37 -23.43 -2.19
N MET A 318 -24.26 -22.81 -2.99
CA MET A 318 -24.66 -21.40 -2.82
C MET A 318 -25.21 -21.02 -1.42
N SER A 319 -25.64 -22.01 -0.63
CA SER A 319 -26.12 -21.83 0.74
C SER A 319 -25.02 -21.94 1.81
N ASP A 320 -23.85 -22.49 1.45
CA ASP A 320 -22.68 -22.48 2.31
C ASP A 320 -22.17 -21.04 2.44
N HIS A 321 -21.65 -20.67 3.61
CA HIS A 321 -21.24 -19.30 3.87
C HIS A 321 -19.99 -19.21 4.72
N LEU A 322 -19.15 -18.22 4.42
CA LEU A 322 -17.96 -17.85 5.20
C LEU A 322 -18.27 -16.57 5.97
N ASN A 323 -18.37 -16.69 7.29
CA ASN A 323 -18.52 -15.57 8.21
C ASN A 323 -17.14 -15.03 8.62
N ILE A 324 -17.02 -13.70 8.67
CA ILE A 324 -15.85 -13.00 9.19
C ILE A 324 -16.28 -12.33 10.49
N TRP A 325 -15.80 -12.85 11.62
CA TRP A 325 -16.05 -12.30 12.94
C TRP A 325 -14.83 -11.56 13.46
N ILE A 326 -15.06 -10.57 14.31
CA ILE A 326 -14.05 -9.99 15.18
C ILE A 326 -14.35 -10.38 16.63
N ARG A 327 -13.33 -10.86 17.34
CA ARG A 327 -13.38 -11.24 18.76
C ARG A 327 -12.61 -10.20 19.56
N GLU A 328 -13.30 -9.25 20.20
CA GLU A 328 -12.67 -8.23 21.05
C GLU A 328 -12.57 -8.69 22.51
N PHE A 329 -11.44 -8.46 23.15
CA PHE A 329 -11.17 -8.82 24.54
C PHE A 329 -11.21 -7.60 25.46
N HIS A 330 -11.76 -7.75 26.67
CA HIS A 330 -11.76 -6.63 27.62
C HIS A 330 -10.35 -6.27 28.11
N ASP A 331 -9.57 -7.28 28.47
CA ASP A 331 -8.22 -7.20 29.05
C ASP A 331 -7.47 -8.52 28.78
N GLU A 332 -6.27 -8.71 29.34
CA GLU A 332 -5.46 -9.94 29.17
C GLU A 332 -6.03 -11.17 29.90
N LEU A 333 -6.93 -10.99 30.87
CA LEU A 333 -7.56 -12.08 31.65
C LEU A 333 -8.86 -12.57 31.01
N ASP A 334 -9.47 -11.76 30.14
CA ASP A 334 -10.55 -12.19 29.26
C ASP A 334 -10.01 -13.20 28.22
N LEU A 335 -10.34 -14.48 28.44
CA LEU A 335 -10.00 -15.60 27.56
C LEU A 335 -11.10 -15.94 26.55
N LYS A 336 -12.26 -15.27 26.60
CA LYS A 336 -13.41 -15.61 25.75
C LYS A 336 -13.69 -14.54 24.68
N GLY A 337 -13.53 -13.27 25.06
CA GLY A 337 -13.85 -12.13 24.23
C GLY A 337 -15.35 -12.03 23.91
N THR A 338 -15.68 -11.01 23.13
CA THR A 338 -17.01 -10.77 22.56
C THR A 338 -16.92 -10.81 21.04
N LEU A 339 -17.68 -11.71 20.41
CA LEU A 339 -17.76 -11.83 18.96
C LEU A 339 -18.74 -10.81 18.38
N ARG A 340 -18.35 -10.19 17.25
CA ARG A 340 -19.21 -9.35 16.41
C ARG A 340 -19.02 -9.78 14.95
N LEU A 341 -20.11 -9.98 14.21
CA LEU A 341 -20.05 -10.29 12.77
C LEU A 341 -19.65 -9.01 12.03
N MET A 342 -18.63 -9.10 11.18
CA MET A 342 -18.09 -7.97 10.41
C MET A 342 -18.33 -8.12 8.91
N GLY A 343 -18.39 -9.36 8.40
CA GLY A 343 -18.73 -9.67 7.02
C GLY A 343 -19.25 -11.10 6.87
N GLN A 344 -19.93 -11.36 5.77
CA GLN A 344 -20.40 -12.69 5.37
C GLN A 344 -20.25 -12.81 3.85
N ILE A 345 -19.74 -13.94 3.38
CA ILE A 345 -19.62 -14.30 1.97
C ILE A 345 -20.50 -15.52 1.73
N ASP A 346 -21.45 -15.40 0.80
CA ASP A 346 -22.36 -16.46 0.35
C ASP A 346 -22.56 -16.38 -1.18
N GLY A 347 -23.47 -17.21 -1.72
CA GLY A 347 -23.81 -17.20 -3.15
C GLY A 347 -22.97 -18.15 -4.01
N ASP A 348 -23.03 -17.96 -5.33
CA ASP A 348 -22.54 -18.92 -6.31
C ASP A 348 -21.04 -19.30 -6.16
N SER A 349 -20.69 -20.49 -6.66
CA SER A 349 -19.31 -20.96 -6.73
C SER A 349 -18.46 -20.07 -7.64
N THR A 350 -17.25 -19.73 -7.21
CA THR A 350 -16.29 -18.90 -7.94
C THR A 350 -15.40 -19.74 -8.85
N ASN A 351 -15.19 -19.31 -10.10
CA ASN A 351 -14.22 -19.98 -11.00
C ASN A 351 -12.76 -19.57 -10.75
N TYR A 352 -12.53 -18.41 -10.13
CA TYR A 352 -11.21 -17.83 -9.86
C TYR A 352 -11.15 -17.38 -8.40
N TRP A 353 -9.93 -17.22 -7.86
CA TRP A 353 -9.73 -16.52 -6.60
C TRP A 353 -10.33 -15.11 -6.64
N LYS A 354 -10.94 -14.71 -5.53
CA LYS A 354 -11.65 -13.44 -5.31
C LYS A 354 -11.02 -12.69 -4.15
N LEU A 355 -10.62 -11.45 -4.36
CA LEU A 355 -10.17 -10.57 -3.28
C LEU A 355 -11.38 -10.08 -2.48
N HIS A 356 -11.30 -10.14 -1.16
CA HIS A 356 -12.31 -9.61 -0.26
C HIS A 356 -11.70 -8.67 0.76
N HIS A 357 -12.42 -7.58 1.04
CA HIS A 357 -12.05 -6.54 2.01
C HIS A 357 -13.12 -6.45 3.10
N VAL A 358 -12.71 -6.47 4.37
CA VAL A 358 -13.61 -6.31 5.52
C VAL A 358 -13.11 -5.17 6.39
N SER A 359 -13.94 -4.13 6.50
CA SER A 359 -13.70 -3.02 7.42
C SER A 359 -13.95 -3.48 8.85
N LEU A 360 -12.88 -3.53 9.64
CA LEU A 360 -12.91 -3.84 11.06
C LEU A 360 -12.89 -2.55 11.88
N ASN A 361 -13.49 -2.61 13.07
CA ASN A 361 -13.53 -1.50 14.01
C ASN A 361 -13.24 -1.95 15.45
N ALA A 362 -12.10 -2.64 15.65
CA ALA A 362 -11.63 -2.96 16.98
C ALA A 362 -11.21 -1.70 17.75
N THR A 363 -11.61 -1.66 19.02
CA THR A 363 -11.29 -0.63 20.01
C THR A 363 -10.38 -1.16 21.13
N LYS A 364 -10.10 -2.46 21.12
CA LYS A 364 -9.28 -3.21 22.10
C LYS A 364 -8.47 -4.28 21.37
N HIS A 365 -7.67 -5.04 22.12
CA HIS A 365 -7.06 -6.27 21.61
C HIS A 365 -8.12 -7.20 21.01
N PHE A 366 -7.80 -7.79 19.86
CA PHE A 366 -8.77 -8.56 19.10
C PHE A 366 -8.15 -9.75 18.34
N GLN A 367 -9.00 -10.66 17.89
CA GLN A 367 -8.70 -11.67 16.87
C GLN A 367 -9.71 -11.55 15.73
N VAL A 368 -9.32 -12.01 14.54
CA VAL A 368 -10.23 -12.30 13.43
C VAL A 368 -10.52 -13.79 13.43
N GLU A 369 -11.78 -14.17 13.20
CA GLU A 369 -12.25 -15.55 13.12
C GLU A 369 -12.96 -15.77 11.78
N PHE A 370 -12.46 -16.71 10.98
CA PHE A 370 -13.02 -17.15 9.71
C PHE A 370 -13.86 -18.42 9.94
N ASP A 371 -15.18 -18.29 9.98
CA ASP A 371 -16.15 -19.34 10.32
C ASP A 371 -16.90 -19.80 9.07
N VAL A 372 -16.49 -20.92 8.49
CA VAL A 372 -17.18 -21.57 7.36
C VAL A 372 -18.30 -22.43 7.91
N ARG A 373 -19.51 -22.25 7.38
CA ARG A 373 -20.69 -23.04 7.75
C ARG A 373 -21.31 -23.74 6.56
N LYS A 374 -21.70 -24.98 6.78
CA LYS A 374 -22.43 -25.78 5.82
C LYS A 374 -23.90 -25.35 5.75
N GLY A 375 -24.35 -24.97 4.57
CA GLY A 375 -25.73 -24.60 4.28
C GLY A 375 -26.60 -25.78 3.84
N ALA A 376 -27.85 -25.46 3.53
CA ALA A 376 -28.83 -26.40 3.02
C ALA A 376 -28.45 -26.90 1.61
N GLY A 377 -28.12 -28.18 1.49
CA GLY A 377 -27.94 -28.86 0.21
C GLY A 377 -26.60 -29.59 0.04
N ASN A 378 -26.46 -30.20 -1.15
CA ASN A 378 -25.26 -30.91 -1.52
C ASN A 378 -24.21 -29.91 -2.02
N SER A 379 -23.01 -29.98 -1.45
CA SER A 379 -21.82 -29.25 -1.89
C SER A 379 -20.87 -30.22 -2.61
N THR A 380 -20.05 -29.69 -3.51
CA THR A 380 -19.02 -30.43 -4.26
C THR A 380 -17.60 -30.10 -3.84
N GLY A 381 -17.41 -29.15 -2.94
CA GLY A 381 -16.12 -28.58 -2.54
C GLY A 381 -16.25 -27.88 -1.21
N GLY A 382 -15.99 -26.57 -1.16
CA GLY A 382 -16.22 -25.74 0.02
C GLY A 382 -15.57 -24.36 -0.09
N PHE A 383 -15.02 -23.83 1.00
CA PHE A 383 -14.34 -22.53 1.02
C PHE A 383 -12.84 -22.70 1.18
N SER A 384 -12.06 -21.91 0.45
CA SER A 384 -10.61 -21.78 0.58
C SER A 384 -10.23 -20.33 0.82
N ILE A 385 -9.21 -20.06 1.61
CA ILE A 385 -8.63 -18.72 1.81
C ILE A 385 -7.10 -18.74 1.72
N ASP A 386 -6.53 -17.64 1.22
CA ASP A 386 -5.10 -17.41 1.06
C ASP A 386 -4.77 -15.90 1.20
N ASP A 387 -3.50 -15.55 1.30
CA ASP A 387 -2.96 -14.17 1.25
C ASP A 387 -3.63 -13.17 2.22
N ILE A 388 -3.84 -13.63 3.46
CA ILE A 388 -4.44 -12.85 4.52
C ILE A 388 -3.49 -11.72 4.95
N ASN A 389 -3.90 -10.47 4.74
CA ASN A 389 -3.19 -9.27 5.19
C ASN A 389 -4.13 -8.41 6.05
N LEU A 390 -3.60 -7.85 7.14
CA LEU A 390 -4.34 -6.99 8.07
C LEU A 390 -3.51 -5.78 8.45
N SER A 391 -4.14 -4.60 8.42
CA SER A 391 -3.50 -3.32 8.74
C SER A 391 -4.49 -2.29 9.29
N GLU A 392 -4.02 -1.39 10.15
CA GLU A 392 -4.76 -0.24 10.70
C GLU A 392 -4.79 0.92 9.70
N ILE A 393 -5.38 0.65 8.53
CA ILE A 393 -5.72 1.62 7.49
C ILE A 393 -7.18 1.37 7.05
N GLU A 394 -7.76 2.34 6.37
CA GLU A 394 -9.10 2.22 5.78
C GLU A 394 -9.13 1.19 4.64
N CYS A 395 -10.18 0.37 4.58
CA CYS A 395 -10.44 -0.45 3.39
C CYS A 395 -10.89 0.41 2.20
N PRO A 396 -10.71 -0.07 0.96
CA PRO A 396 -11.47 0.45 -0.17
C PRO A 396 -12.97 0.25 0.06
N HIS A 397 -13.75 1.21 -0.39
CA HIS A 397 -15.20 1.18 -0.33
C HIS A 397 -15.79 0.24 -1.41
N VAL A 398 -15.12 0.12 -2.56
CA VAL A 398 -15.53 -0.77 -3.65
C VAL A 398 -14.29 -1.44 -4.24
N THR A 399 -14.33 -2.76 -4.41
CA THR A 399 -13.33 -3.50 -5.19
C THR A 399 -14.01 -4.03 -6.45
N MET A 400 -13.58 -3.59 -7.63
CA MET A 400 -13.98 -4.20 -8.90
C MET A 400 -12.92 -5.20 -9.35
N GLN A 401 -13.34 -6.41 -9.71
CA GLN A 401 -12.48 -7.45 -10.26
C GLN A 401 -12.80 -7.68 -11.74
N LEU A 402 -11.79 -7.57 -12.59
CA LEU A 402 -11.87 -7.91 -14.01
C LEU A 402 -11.09 -9.20 -14.25
N ASP A 403 -11.80 -10.32 -14.38
CA ASP A 403 -11.22 -11.61 -14.75
C ASP A 403 -10.79 -11.63 -16.24
N ASP A 404 -9.76 -12.40 -16.57
CA ASP A 404 -9.17 -12.52 -17.91
C ASP A 404 -8.94 -11.16 -18.61
N PHE A 405 -8.37 -10.22 -17.85
CA PHE A 405 -8.24 -8.81 -18.20
C PHE A 405 -7.47 -8.59 -19.52
N GLU A 406 -6.35 -9.31 -19.75
CA GLU A 406 -5.58 -9.15 -20.99
C GLU A 406 -6.40 -9.60 -22.23
N GLN A 407 -7.11 -10.72 -22.15
CA GLN A 407 -7.99 -11.17 -23.23
C GLN A 407 -9.15 -10.18 -23.42
N THR A 408 -9.74 -9.70 -22.34
CA THR A 408 -10.84 -8.72 -22.36
C THR A 408 -10.40 -7.40 -22.99
N LEU A 409 -9.21 -6.90 -22.66
CA LEU A 409 -8.63 -5.66 -23.21
C LEU A 409 -8.29 -5.80 -24.71
N ASN A 410 -7.75 -6.96 -25.11
CA ASN A 410 -7.35 -7.22 -26.50
C ASN A 410 -8.54 -7.55 -27.43
N SER A 411 -9.63 -8.12 -26.91
CA SER A 411 -10.81 -8.53 -27.70
C SER A 411 -11.96 -7.52 -27.67
N SER A 412 -11.99 -6.61 -26.69
CA SER A 412 -13.00 -5.56 -26.61
C SER A 412 -12.95 -4.59 -27.78
N SER A 413 -14.11 -4.07 -28.17
CA SER A 413 -14.17 -2.91 -29.06
C SER A 413 -13.61 -1.67 -28.36
N TYR A 414 -12.97 -0.79 -29.13
CA TYR A 414 -12.45 0.48 -28.64
C TYR A 414 -13.57 1.28 -27.93
N GLY A 415 -13.38 1.56 -26.63
CA GLY A 415 -14.36 2.30 -25.84
C GLY A 415 -15.46 1.45 -25.18
N THR A 416 -15.38 0.12 -25.22
CA THR A 416 -16.18 -0.75 -24.33
C THR A 416 -16.03 -0.25 -22.89
N THR A 417 -17.13 -0.11 -22.15
CA THR A 417 -17.12 0.36 -20.76
C THR A 417 -17.72 -0.69 -19.84
N ILE A 418 -17.00 -1.03 -18.77
CA ILE A 418 -17.47 -1.88 -17.67
C ILE A 418 -17.83 -0.97 -16.49
N TYR A 419 -18.99 -1.16 -15.88
CA TYR A 419 -19.44 -0.36 -14.73
C TYR A 419 -19.39 -1.16 -13.43
N SER A 420 -19.16 -0.48 -12.32
CA SER A 420 -19.48 -1.04 -11.00
C SER A 420 -21.00 -1.08 -10.81
N PRO A 421 -21.50 -1.94 -9.90
CA PRO A 421 -22.79 -1.73 -9.28
C PRO A 421 -22.89 -0.33 -8.68
N ARG A 422 -24.12 0.15 -8.49
CA ARG A 422 -24.41 1.42 -7.82
C ARG A 422 -24.01 1.37 -6.34
N GLN A 423 -23.41 2.45 -5.85
CA GLN A 423 -22.89 2.62 -4.49
C GLN A 423 -23.40 3.92 -3.87
N TYR A 424 -23.19 4.08 -2.55
CA TYR A 424 -23.50 5.29 -1.78
C TYR A 424 -22.29 5.67 -0.93
N SER A 425 -21.70 6.85 -1.14
CA SER A 425 -20.57 7.31 -0.30
C SER A 425 -20.98 7.58 1.15
N SER A 426 -20.04 7.75 2.07
CA SER A 426 -20.36 8.17 3.45
C SER A 426 -21.08 9.52 3.52
N GLY A 427 -20.89 10.39 2.53
CA GLY A 427 -21.67 11.62 2.33
C GLY A 427 -23.14 11.36 1.96
N GLY A 428 -23.49 10.16 1.52
CA GLY A 428 -24.82 9.74 1.08
C GLY A 428 -25.08 9.96 -0.41
N ASN A 429 -24.12 10.48 -1.18
CA ASN A 429 -24.21 10.63 -2.63
C ASN A 429 -24.21 9.25 -3.30
N ALA A 430 -25.19 8.97 -4.18
CA ALA A 430 -25.15 7.78 -5.00
C ALA A 430 -24.19 7.95 -6.17
N TYR A 431 -23.38 6.94 -6.45
CA TYR A 431 -22.42 6.96 -7.55
C TYR A 431 -22.19 5.58 -8.14
N ARG A 432 -21.48 5.53 -9.26
CA ARG A 432 -20.87 4.31 -9.81
C ARG A 432 -19.53 4.65 -10.46
N VAL A 433 -18.67 3.66 -10.62
CA VAL A 433 -17.42 3.75 -11.36
C VAL A 433 -17.57 3.13 -12.74
N GLY A 434 -16.89 3.71 -13.73
CA GLY A 434 -16.75 3.14 -15.07
C GLY A 434 -15.28 2.92 -15.45
N VAL A 435 -15.02 1.80 -16.12
CA VAL A 435 -13.72 1.41 -16.70
C VAL A 435 -13.87 1.35 -18.21
N LEU A 436 -13.32 2.34 -18.93
CA LEU A 436 -13.22 2.30 -20.40
C LEU A 436 -12.02 1.45 -20.81
N LEU A 437 -12.24 0.54 -21.74
CA LEU A 437 -11.21 -0.31 -22.32
C LEU A 437 -10.74 0.30 -23.66
N TYR A 438 -9.44 0.54 -23.75
CA TYR A 438 -8.75 0.86 -24.99
C TYR A 438 -7.61 -0.13 -25.21
N ASN A 439 -7.29 -0.46 -26.46
CA ASN A 439 -6.29 -1.48 -26.82
C ASN A 439 -4.88 -1.27 -26.24
N SER A 440 -4.58 -0.10 -25.65
CA SER A 440 -3.28 0.25 -25.07
C SER A 440 -3.35 1.00 -23.73
N PHE A 441 -4.52 1.18 -23.13
CA PHE A 441 -4.70 1.80 -21.81
C PHE A 441 -6.11 1.58 -21.28
N ILE A 442 -6.35 1.76 -19.98
CA ILE A 442 -7.70 1.91 -19.45
C ILE A 442 -7.99 3.37 -19.09
N GLY A 443 -9.24 3.76 -19.26
CA GLY A 443 -9.80 4.99 -18.73
C GLY A 443 -10.65 4.68 -17.50
N LEU A 444 -10.57 5.53 -16.48
CA LEU A 444 -11.33 5.36 -15.23
C LEU A 444 -12.09 6.65 -14.93
N PHE A 445 -13.34 6.56 -14.50
CA PHE A 445 -14.19 7.71 -14.20
C PHE A 445 -15.27 7.37 -13.17
N VAL A 446 -15.79 8.41 -12.52
CA VAL A 446 -16.95 8.34 -11.62
C VAL A 446 -18.16 8.95 -12.33
N GLN A 447 -19.35 8.42 -12.09
CA GLN A 447 -20.61 9.08 -12.39
C GLN A 447 -21.44 9.21 -11.13
N LEU A 448 -22.02 10.39 -10.90
CA LEU A 448 -23.06 10.54 -9.90
C LEU A 448 -24.37 9.95 -10.47
N VAL A 449 -25.07 9.25 -9.59
CA VAL A 449 -26.34 8.54 -9.86
C VAL A 449 -27.42 9.19 -9.00
N SER A 450 -28.67 9.23 -9.46
CA SER A 450 -29.79 9.73 -8.64
C SER A 450 -30.06 8.81 -7.43
N GLY A 451 -29.68 9.26 -6.24
CA GLY A 451 -29.83 8.59 -4.95
C GLY A 451 -31.20 8.77 -4.32
N GLU A 452 -31.51 7.97 -3.29
CA GLU A 452 -32.65 8.26 -2.39
C GLU A 452 -32.39 9.52 -1.54
N ASN A 453 -31.12 9.84 -1.30
CA ASN A 453 -30.70 10.95 -0.45
C ASN A 453 -30.68 12.32 -1.15
N ASP A 454 -30.79 12.39 -2.48
CA ASP A 454 -30.52 13.61 -3.27
C ASP A 454 -31.22 14.87 -2.77
N ASP A 455 -32.45 14.74 -2.24
CA ASP A 455 -33.28 15.84 -1.73
C ASP A 455 -32.78 16.42 -0.38
N ARG A 456 -31.77 15.80 0.22
CA ARG A 456 -31.11 16.21 1.48
C ARG A 456 -29.63 16.57 1.31
N LEU A 457 -29.08 16.33 0.12
CA LEU A 457 -27.66 16.58 -0.18
C LEU A 457 -27.47 18.01 -0.71
N GLU A 458 -26.28 18.55 -0.50
CA GLU A 458 -25.87 19.83 -1.07
C GLU A 458 -25.38 19.62 -2.51
N TRP A 459 -25.74 20.56 -3.39
CA TRP A 459 -25.45 20.51 -4.82
C TRP A 459 -24.97 21.88 -5.34
N PRO A 460 -23.95 21.96 -6.21
CA PRO A 460 -23.17 20.85 -6.75
C PRO A 460 -22.35 20.11 -5.68
N CYS A 461 -22.15 18.81 -5.89
CA CYS A 461 -21.37 17.94 -5.03
C CYS A 461 -19.89 18.36 -5.11
N THR A 462 -19.36 19.02 -4.08
CA THR A 462 -18.03 19.64 -4.07
C THR A 462 -17.13 19.10 -2.96
N GLU A 463 -15.82 19.19 -3.19
CA GLU A 463 -14.73 18.78 -2.29
C GLU A 463 -14.63 17.28 -2.00
N ARG A 464 -15.29 16.44 -2.80
CA ARG A 464 -15.45 14.99 -2.53
C ARG A 464 -14.37 14.20 -3.27
N GLN A 465 -13.36 13.69 -2.55
CA GLN A 465 -12.25 12.95 -3.17
C GLN A 465 -12.56 11.48 -3.40
N VAL A 466 -12.51 11.00 -4.65
CA VAL A 466 -12.52 9.57 -4.98
C VAL A 466 -11.12 9.12 -5.38
N THR A 467 -10.61 8.08 -4.71
CA THR A 467 -9.32 7.44 -5.00
C THR A 467 -9.53 6.18 -5.82
N PHE A 468 -8.73 5.99 -6.86
CA PHE A 468 -8.63 4.75 -7.63
C PHE A 468 -7.26 4.14 -7.42
N LYS A 469 -7.21 2.86 -7.05
CA LYS A 469 -5.99 2.06 -6.84
C LYS A 469 -6.08 0.81 -7.72
N MET A 470 -5.22 0.72 -8.73
CA MET A 470 -4.96 -0.54 -9.42
C MET A 470 -4.00 -1.36 -8.57
N LEU A 471 -4.50 -2.44 -7.98
CA LEU A 471 -3.77 -3.22 -6.99
C LEU A 471 -2.60 -3.97 -7.62
N ASP A 472 -1.41 -3.79 -7.05
CA ASP A 472 -0.32 -4.75 -7.14
C ASP A 472 -0.64 -5.92 -6.21
N GLN A 473 -0.81 -7.12 -6.77
CA GLN A 473 -1.28 -8.32 -6.06
C GLN A 473 -0.15 -9.04 -5.30
N ASN A 474 0.82 -8.28 -4.79
CA ASN A 474 1.87 -8.85 -3.94
C ASN A 474 1.25 -9.38 -2.64
N THR A 475 1.61 -10.62 -2.28
CA THR A 475 1.13 -11.37 -1.12
C THR A 475 1.44 -10.72 0.23
N ASN A 476 2.39 -9.77 0.24
CA ASN A 476 2.65 -8.91 1.37
C ASN A 476 2.29 -7.45 1.04
N ILE A 477 1.29 -6.92 1.74
CA ILE A 477 0.79 -5.55 1.60
C ILE A 477 1.89 -4.48 1.73
N GLN A 478 2.95 -4.74 2.50
CA GLN A 478 4.08 -3.81 2.66
C GLN A 478 4.99 -3.74 1.42
N LEU A 479 4.94 -4.75 0.55
CA LEU A 479 5.72 -4.84 -0.69
C LEU A 479 4.94 -4.37 -1.92
N GLN A 480 3.62 -4.18 -1.81
CA GLN A 480 2.78 -3.69 -2.90
C GLN A 480 3.26 -2.32 -3.39
N MET A 481 3.30 -2.14 -4.72
CA MET A 481 3.53 -0.88 -5.42
C MET A 481 2.36 -0.59 -6.35
N SER A 482 1.19 -0.31 -5.77
CA SER A 482 -0.05 -0.14 -6.53
C SER A 482 -0.04 1.17 -7.33
N ASN A 483 -0.73 1.23 -8.48
CA ASN A 483 -0.89 2.50 -9.20
C ASN A 483 -2.13 3.23 -8.67
N GLN A 484 -1.92 4.37 -8.02
CA GLN A 484 -3.00 5.14 -7.43
C GLN A 484 -3.08 6.55 -8.02
N PHE A 485 -4.30 7.00 -8.31
CA PHE A 485 -4.61 8.41 -8.51
C PHE A 485 -5.87 8.80 -7.74
N SER A 486 -6.18 10.09 -7.67
CA SER A 486 -7.44 10.57 -7.10
C SER A 486 -7.97 11.75 -7.87
N ILE A 487 -9.29 11.87 -7.89
CA ILE A 487 -10.01 13.04 -8.38
C ILE A 487 -10.81 13.63 -7.22
N THR A 488 -11.03 14.93 -7.21
CA THR A 488 -11.88 15.59 -6.20
C THR A 488 -12.95 16.38 -6.93
N SER A 489 -14.20 16.28 -6.48
CA SER A 489 -15.31 17.01 -7.10
C SER A 489 -15.20 18.52 -6.83
N ASP A 490 -15.64 19.33 -7.79
CA ASP A 490 -15.39 20.77 -7.83
C ASP A 490 -16.54 21.54 -8.49
N LEU A 491 -16.37 22.86 -8.65
CA LEU A 491 -17.32 23.73 -9.34
C LEU A 491 -17.11 23.79 -10.86
N SER A 492 -16.53 22.74 -11.46
CA SER A 492 -16.35 22.69 -12.92
C SER A 492 -17.68 22.65 -13.66
N THR A 493 -17.74 23.36 -14.79
CA THR A 493 -18.93 23.46 -15.65
C THR A 493 -18.70 22.76 -16.99
N SER A 494 -19.71 22.05 -17.47
CA SER A 494 -19.71 21.43 -18.79
C SER A 494 -19.88 22.48 -19.92
N SER A 495 -19.72 22.06 -21.18
CA SER A 495 -19.83 22.95 -22.35
C SER A 495 -21.22 23.57 -22.57
N ASN A 496 -22.26 23.04 -21.92
CA ASN A 496 -23.62 23.60 -21.92
C ASN A 496 -23.85 24.65 -20.80
N GLY A 497 -22.90 24.80 -19.86
CA GLY A 497 -23.00 25.69 -18.69
C GLY A 497 -23.59 25.09 -17.41
N SER A 498 -24.03 23.82 -17.38
CA SER A 498 -24.37 23.11 -16.13
C SER A 498 -23.12 22.65 -15.38
N TYR A 499 -23.23 22.50 -14.05
CA TYR A 499 -22.13 21.96 -13.25
C TYR A 499 -21.95 20.46 -13.53
N VAL A 500 -20.70 20.00 -13.54
CA VAL A 500 -20.36 18.59 -13.81
C VAL A 500 -20.88 17.67 -12.71
N TRP A 501 -20.73 18.13 -11.47
CA TRP A 501 -21.08 17.42 -10.24
C TRP A 501 -22.44 17.88 -9.70
N ASP A 502 -23.34 18.38 -10.57
CA ASP A 502 -24.70 18.75 -10.20
C ASP A 502 -25.58 17.52 -9.97
N ASN A 503 -26.79 17.75 -9.46
CA ASN A 503 -27.77 16.72 -9.15
C ASN A 503 -28.20 15.98 -10.44
N PRO A 504 -28.00 14.65 -10.55
CA PRO A 504 -28.37 13.87 -11.74
C PRO A 504 -29.87 13.95 -12.11
N ARG A 505 -30.73 14.40 -11.19
CA ARG A 505 -32.16 14.62 -11.45
C ARG A 505 -32.47 15.85 -12.32
N LEU A 506 -31.50 16.74 -12.56
CA LEU A 506 -31.71 18.00 -13.31
C LEU A 506 -31.57 17.84 -14.83
N ASP A 507 -30.45 17.27 -15.29
CA ASP A 507 -30.13 17.10 -16.72
C ASP A 507 -29.62 15.69 -17.08
N GLY A 508 -29.72 14.73 -16.14
CA GLY A 508 -29.18 13.39 -16.30
C GLY A 508 -29.90 12.50 -17.31
N LEU A 509 -29.17 11.52 -17.83
CA LEU A 509 -29.68 10.50 -18.76
C LEU A 509 -30.22 9.29 -17.99
N PRO A 510 -31.33 8.67 -18.42
CA PRO A 510 -31.84 7.46 -17.80
C PRO A 510 -30.95 6.24 -18.10
N TYR A 511 -30.70 5.44 -17.09
CA TYR A 511 -30.16 4.08 -17.22
C TYR A 511 -30.93 3.13 -16.29
N VAL A 512 -30.79 1.82 -16.52
CA VAL A 512 -31.31 0.77 -15.64
C VAL A 512 -30.10 0.13 -14.95
N ASP A 513 -30.13 0.06 -13.62
CA ASP A 513 -29.07 -0.61 -12.84
C ASP A 513 -29.29 -2.12 -12.73
N ASP A 514 -28.32 -2.82 -12.13
CA ASP A 514 -28.30 -4.28 -12.04
C ASP A 514 -29.48 -4.86 -11.22
N ASN A 515 -30.25 -4.02 -10.53
CA ASN A 515 -31.46 -4.38 -9.77
C ASN A 515 -32.77 -4.03 -10.53
N ASP A 516 -32.69 -3.79 -11.85
CA ASP A 516 -33.79 -3.30 -12.70
C ASP A 516 -34.35 -1.92 -12.29
N ILE A 517 -33.62 -1.13 -11.48
CA ILE A 517 -34.05 0.21 -11.06
C ILE A 517 -33.67 1.23 -12.13
N THR A 518 -34.64 2.00 -12.61
CA THR A 518 -34.38 3.14 -13.49
C THR A 518 -33.86 4.33 -12.67
N ALA A 519 -32.64 4.76 -12.95
CA ALA A 519 -31.96 5.88 -12.30
C ALA A 519 -31.42 6.87 -13.34
N LEU A 520 -31.06 8.08 -12.90
CA LEU A 520 -30.47 9.12 -13.75
C LEU A 520 -28.97 9.25 -13.45
N ILE A 521 -28.16 9.40 -14.50
CA ILE A 521 -26.71 9.64 -14.43
C ILE A 521 -26.36 11.01 -15.01
N ASN A 522 -25.36 11.68 -14.45
CA ASN A 522 -24.83 12.90 -15.07
C ASN A 522 -24.29 12.59 -16.48
N GLY A 523 -24.59 13.46 -17.46
CA GLY A 523 -24.13 13.29 -18.85
C GLY A 523 -22.62 13.51 -19.04
N SER A 524 -21.94 13.98 -17.99
CA SER A 524 -20.54 14.41 -18.00
C SER A 524 -19.61 13.34 -17.43
N ALA A 525 -19.10 12.44 -18.28
CA ALA A 525 -17.97 11.58 -17.91
C ALA A 525 -16.68 12.42 -17.84
N LEU A 526 -16.31 12.88 -16.65
CA LEU A 526 -15.18 13.78 -16.40
C LEU A 526 -14.12 13.17 -15.47
N PRO A 527 -12.87 13.64 -15.63
CA PRO A 527 -12.05 13.44 -16.82
C PRO A 527 -11.49 12.00 -16.82
N ILE A 528 -11.00 11.54 -17.98
CA ILE A 528 -10.36 10.22 -18.10
C ILE A 528 -8.84 10.39 -17.92
N PRO A 529 -8.25 10.13 -16.74
CA PRO A 529 -6.82 9.86 -16.66
C PRO A 529 -6.53 8.60 -17.48
N GLN A 530 -5.64 8.73 -18.47
CA GLN A 530 -5.22 7.61 -19.29
C GLN A 530 -4.21 6.79 -18.48
N VAL A 531 -4.63 5.64 -17.94
CA VAL A 531 -3.67 4.73 -17.30
C VAL A 531 -2.96 3.94 -18.39
N GLY A 532 -1.87 4.55 -18.88
CA GLY A 532 -1.07 4.06 -20.00
C GLY A 532 -0.63 2.61 -19.86
N GLN A 533 -0.47 1.94 -21.00
CA GLN A 533 -0.27 0.50 -21.16
C GLN A 533 0.38 -0.20 -19.95
N VAL A 534 -0.42 -1.07 -19.33
CA VAL A 534 0.02 -2.13 -18.43
C VAL A 534 0.89 -3.08 -19.24
N ASN A 535 2.19 -2.80 -19.31
CA ASN A 535 3.15 -3.75 -19.84
C ASN A 535 3.43 -4.75 -18.72
N ILE A 536 2.71 -5.86 -18.74
CA ILE A 536 3.02 -7.05 -17.95
C ILE A 536 4.36 -7.58 -18.48
N LYS A 537 5.47 -7.12 -17.89
CA LYS A 537 6.78 -7.76 -18.04
C LYS A 537 7.21 -8.18 -16.66
N TYR A 538 7.31 -9.49 -16.46
CA TYR A 538 7.94 -10.06 -15.29
C TYR A 538 9.40 -9.57 -15.23
N PRO A 539 9.91 -9.16 -14.06
CA PRO A 539 11.34 -8.99 -13.91
C PRO A 539 12.01 -10.36 -14.12
N PRO A 540 13.32 -10.40 -14.43
CA PRO A 540 14.06 -11.64 -14.31
C PRO A 540 13.92 -12.19 -12.89
N LYS A 541 13.57 -13.49 -12.74
CA LYS A 541 13.77 -14.24 -11.49
C LYS A 541 15.28 -14.34 -11.20
N GLU A 542 15.89 -13.25 -10.74
CA GLU A 542 17.24 -13.24 -10.19
C GLU A 542 17.53 -11.94 -9.41
N LEU A 543 16.88 -11.80 -8.25
CA LEU A 543 17.55 -11.22 -7.08
C LEU A 543 18.16 -12.37 -6.28
N LYS A 544 19.22 -12.98 -6.82
CA LYS A 544 20.22 -13.59 -5.94
C LYS A 544 20.79 -12.46 -5.11
N GLU A 545 20.94 -12.68 -3.80
CA GLU A 545 21.60 -11.73 -2.92
C GLU A 545 23.00 -11.41 -3.44
N ASP A 546 23.17 -10.22 -4.04
CA ASP A 546 24.49 -9.78 -4.45
C ASP A 546 25.31 -9.46 -3.18
N PRO A 547 26.60 -9.86 -3.04
CA PRO A 547 27.26 -9.96 -1.74
C PRO A 547 27.53 -8.64 -0.97
N CYS A 548 27.03 -7.51 -1.46
CA CYS A 548 27.32 -6.17 -0.97
C CYS A 548 26.74 -5.85 0.43
N SER A 549 25.83 -6.66 0.97
CA SER A 549 25.41 -6.57 2.38
C SER A 549 26.58 -6.83 3.37
N SER A 550 27.61 -7.56 2.95
CA SER A 550 28.72 -8.00 3.81
C SER A 550 29.75 -6.92 4.23
N ARG A 551 29.55 -5.63 3.86
CA ARG A 551 30.46 -4.52 4.21
C ARG A 551 30.03 -3.62 5.37
N PHE A 552 29.09 -4.06 6.21
CA PHE A 552 28.92 -3.52 7.56
C PHE A 552 29.45 -4.49 8.63
N LYS A 553 30.78 -4.68 8.64
CA LYS A 553 31.43 -5.23 9.85
C LYS A 553 31.33 -4.19 10.96
N SER A 554 30.59 -4.53 12.00
CA SER A 554 30.71 -3.91 13.33
C SER A 554 32.20 -3.83 13.69
N SER A 555 32.73 -2.61 13.81
CA SER A 555 34.07 -2.40 14.36
C SER A 555 34.01 -2.44 15.89
N GLU A 556 33.88 -3.65 16.44
CA GLU A 556 34.33 -3.90 17.81
C GLU A 556 35.83 -3.55 17.92
N PRO A 557 36.27 -2.94 19.04
CA PRO A 557 37.68 -2.64 19.24
C PRO A 557 38.50 -3.95 19.35
N PRO A 558 39.76 -3.96 18.88
CA PRO A 558 40.51 -5.19 18.71
C PRO A 558 40.82 -5.87 20.06
N ARG A 559 40.16 -7.00 20.32
CA ARG A 559 40.68 -8.02 21.25
C ARG A 559 41.79 -8.79 20.55
N THR A 560 42.99 -8.70 21.08
CA THR A 560 44.13 -9.54 20.70
C THR A 560 43.82 -11.00 20.96
N THR A 561 43.90 -11.83 19.91
CA THR A 561 43.87 -13.28 20.02
C THR A 561 45.23 -13.79 20.48
N ASP A 562 45.30 -14.38 21.67
CA ASP A 562 46.33 -15.36 21.99
C ASP A 562 45.80 -16.75 21.64
N ASP A 563 46.52 -17.45 20.77
CA ASP A 563 46.25 -18.83 20.41
C ASP A 563 47.46 -19.68 20.82
N SER A 564 47.27 -20.55 21.82
CA SER A 564 47.89 -21.88 21.99
C SER A 564 48.07 -22.29 23.46
N MET A 565 47.33 -23.31 23.87
CA MET A 565 47.73 -24.15 25.00
C MET A 565 48.73 -25.20 24.52
N SER A 566 50.00 -25.12 24.95
CA SER A 566 50.74 -26.28 25.49
C SER A 566 52.19 -25.92 25.86
N GLY A 567 52.63 -26.32 27.07
CA GLY A 567 54.06 -26.45 27.39
C GLY A 567 54.53 -25.84 28.71
N PHE A 568 54.74 -26.72 29.70
CA PHE A 568 55.76 -26.65 30.77
C PHE A 568 55.84 -25.44 31.73
N SER A 569 55.68 -25.76 33.03
CA SER A 569 56.23 -25.02 34.19
C SER A 569 57.79 -25.11 34.24
N PRO A 570 58.50 -24.50 35.22
CA PRO A 570 58.13 -23.49 36.24
C PRO A 570 59.10 -22.27 36.30
N GLY A 571 58.79 -21.18 37.04
CA GLY A 571 59.82 -20.15 37.31
C GLY A 571 59.44 -18.85 38.04
N LEU A 572 59.70 -18.81 39.36
CA LEU A 572 60.20 -17.70 40.20
C LEU A 572 59.80 -16.21 39.96
N LEU A 573 59.19 -15.66 41.03
CA LEU A 573 59.57 -14.45 41.81
C LEU A 573 59.24 -13.01 41.38
N CYS A 574 58.85 -12.25 42.42
CA CYS A 574 58.94 -10.78 42.62
C CYS A 574 58.03 -9.88 41.75
N SER A 575 57.43 -8.80 42.27
CA SER A 575 57.32 -8.28 43.65
C SER A 575 56.09 -7.34 43.74
N PRO A 576 55.73 -6.76 44.90
CA PRO A 576 54.36 -6.30 45.16
C PRO A 576 54.11 -4.85 44.73
N VAL A 577 52.83 -4.44 44.72
CA VAL A 577 52.32 -3.16 45.32
C VAL A 577 50.80 -3.06 45.10
N LEU A 578 50.10 -2.50 46.11
CA LEU A 578 48.69 -2.05 46.06
C LEU A 578 47.54 -3.08 46.08
N THR A 579 47.68 -4.12 46.91
CA THR A 579 46.56 -4.54 47.77
C THR A 579 46.27 -3.46 48.82
N LEU A 580 45.37 -2.49 48.54
CA LEU A 580 44.76 -1.61 49.55
C LEU A 580 43.66 -0.70 48.93
N LEU A 581 42.45 -1.23 48.73
CA LEU A 581 41.17 -0.46 48.71
C LEU A 581 39.89 -1.33 48.55
N LEU A 582 39.93 -2.60 49.00
CA LEU A 582 38.77 -3.51 49.00
C LEU A 582 38.57 -4.13 50.39
N ALA A 583 38.30 -3.27 51.37
CA ALA A 583 38.04 -3.66 52.77
C ALA A 583 37.20 -2.60 53.51
N ALA A 584 36.08 -2.15 52.92
CA ALA A 584 35.18 -1.16 53.55
C ALA A 584 33.71 -1.21 53.09
N ILE A 585 33.18 -2.39 52.70
CA ILE A 585 31.72 -2.59 52.56
C ILE A 585 31.33 -3.92 53.23
N LEU A 586 31.23 -3.86 54.56
CA LEU A 586 30.54 -4.82 55.44
C LEU A 586 30.22 -4.05 56.74
N LEU A 587 29.04 -4.31 57.33
CA LEU A 587 28.40 -3.62 58.49
C LEU A 587 27.65 -2.32 58.11
N ILE A 588 26.37 -2.36 57.67
CA ILE A 588 25.11 -2.58 58.44
C ILE A 588 24.93 -1.49 59.53
N PRO A 589 23.80 -0.76 59.60
CA PRO A 589 22.43 -1.21 59.27
C PRO A 589 21.76 -0.57 58.05
#